data_AF-A0AAN9LZ49-F1
#
_entry.id   AF-A0AAN9LZ49-F1
#
_cell.length_a   1.000
_cell.length_b   1.000
_cell.length_c   1.000
_cell.angle_alpha   90.00
_cell.angle_beta   90.00
_cell.angle_gamma   90.00
#
_symmetry.space_group_name_H-M   'P 1'
#
loop_
_entity.id
_entity.type
_entity.pdbx_description
1 polymer ?
#
loop_
_entity_poly.entity_id
_entity_poly.type
_entity_poly.pdbx_seq_one_letter_code
_entity_poly.pdbx_strand_id
1 'polypeptide(L)'
;MKVYLSRSTWAKEGVFRNWGWSDDHILGAFRIHPFYMSISECKIEAIMDLLVNKLGFEASDVARYPLVLSMSLGKRITPMVSVVLVLKSKDLVNPLSVYFIPSFLL
;
A
#
# COMPACT_ATOMS: atom_id res chain seq x y z
N MET A 1 -21.16 -7.02 -1.43
CA MET A 1 -20.70 -6.51 -2.74
C MET A 1 -20.11 -7.67 -3.54
N LYS A 2 -20.72 -8.09 -4.66
CA LYS A 2 -20.15 -9.11 -5.54
C LYS A 2 -19.22 -8.41 -6.53
N VAL A 3 -17.92 -8.50 -6.31
CA VAL A 3 -16.91 -7.99 -7.25
C VAL A 3 -16.62 -9.11 -8.25
N TYR A 4 -17.07 -8.96 -9.49
CA TYR A 4 -16.74 -9.89 -10.57
C TYR A 4 -15.34 -9.55 -11.10
N LEU A 5 -14.31 -10.12 -10.48
CA LEU A 5 -12.96 -10.03 -11.02
C LEU A 5 -12.81 -11.03 -12.18
N SER A 6 -12.40 -10.53 -13.33
CA SER A 6 -12.02 -11.40 -14.44
C SER A 6 -10.76 -12.21 -14.05
N ARG A 7 -10.57 -13.35 -14.70
CA ARG A 7 -9.31 -14.14 -14.56
C ARG A 7 -8.08 -13.28 -14.88
N SER A 8 -8.21 -12.32 -15.81
CA SER A 8 -7.16 -11.36 -16.14
C SER A 8 -6.85 -10.36 -15.01
N THR A 9 -7.78 -10.09 -14.10
CA THR A 9 -7.50 -9.18 -12.98
C THR A 9 -6.62 -9.85 -11.91
N TRP A 10 -6.74 -11.17 -11.77
CA TRP A 10 -5.86 -11.98 -10.90
C TRP A 10 -4.45 -12.17 -11.48
N ALA A 11 -4.21 -11.87 -12.76
CA ALA A 11 -2.85 -11.89 -13.32
C ALA A 11 -1.89 -10.90 -12.62
N LYS A 12 -2.43 -9.86 -11.98
CA LYS A 12 -1.67 -8.85 -11.23
C LYS A 12 -1.06 -9.34 -9.93
N GLU A 13 -1.42 -10.54 -9.46
CA GLU A 13 -0.79 -11.15 -8.28
C GLU A 13 0.73 -11.22 -8.40
N GLY A 14 1.26 -11.42 -9.62
CA GLY A 14 2.69 -11.44 -9.88
C GLY A 14 3.41 -10.19 -9.40
N VAL A 15 2.79 -9.01 -9.53
CA VAL A 15 3.35 -7.75 -9.03
C VAL A 15 3.48 -7.79 -7.51
N PHE A 16 2.44 -8.21 -6.79
CA PHE A 16 2.47 -8.30 -5.33
C PHE A 16 3.49 -9.34 -4.84
N ARG A 17 3.62 -10.46 -5.55
CA ARG A 17 4.63 -11.49 -5.25
C ARG A 17 6.06 -10.97 -5.44
N ASN A 18 6.31 -10.15 -6.47
CA ASN A 18 7.61 -9.49 -6.67
C ASN A 18 7.96 -8.55 -5.51
N TRP A 19 6.96 -7.98 -4.84
CA TRP A 19 7.11 -7.21 -3.61
C TRP A 19 7.10 -8.06 -2.33
N GLY A 20 7.16 -9.39 -2.44
CA GLY A 20 7.28 -10.30 -1.30
C GLY A 20 5.95 -10.63 -0.61
N TRP A 21 4.79 -10.36 -1.22
CA TRP A 21 3.52 -10.79 -0.66
C TRP A 21 3.32 -12.30 -0.81
N SER A 22 2.89 -12.95 0.27
CA SER A 22 2.45 -14.36 0.26
C SER A 22 1.01 -14.48 -0.24
N ASP A 23 0.58 -15.71 -0.50
CA ASP A 23 -0.82 -16.01 -0.83
C ASP A 23 -1.78 -15.50 0.25
N ASP A 24 -1.40 -15.67 1.52
CA ASP A 24 -2.20 -15.20 2.67
C ASP A 24 -2.31 -13.68 2.71
N HIS A 25 -1.22 -12.96 2.37
CA HIS A 25 -1.26 -11.50 2.26
C HIS A 25 -2.20 -11.05 1.14
N ILE A 26 -2.12 -11.67 -0.03
CA ILE A 26 -2.97 -11.34 -1.19
C ILE A 26 -4.44 -11.63 -0.85
N LEU A 27 -4.75 -12.82 -0.36
CA LEU A 27 -6.12 -13.21 -0.02
C LEU A 27 -6.68 -12.39 1.15
N GLY A 28 -5.85 -12.09 2.15
CA GLY A 28 -6.22 -11.24 3.29
C GLY A 28 -6.54 -9.81 2.86
N ALA A 29 -5.67 -9.20 2.07
CA ALA A 29 -5.88 -7.88 1.49
C ALA A 29 -7.16 -7.83 0.64
N PHE A 30 -7.40 -8.86 -0.17
CA PHE A 30 -8.60 -8.96 -1.00
C PHE A 30 -9.90 -9.05 -0.21
N ARG A 31 -9.89 -9.79 0.91
CA ARG A 31 -11.05 -9.85 1.83
C ARG A 31 -11.37 -8.50 2.46
N ILE A 32 -10.34 -7.70 2.77
CA ILE A 32 -10.50 -6.38 3.40
C ILE A 32 -10.96 -5.32 2.38
N HIS A 33 -10.30 -5.26 1.23
CA HIS A 33 -10.56 -4.22 0.23
C HIS A 33 -10.39 -4.75 -1.19
N PRO A 34 -11.42 -5.38 -1.80
CA PRO A 34 -11.28 -6.09 -3.07
C PRO A 34 -10.93 -5.18 -4.27
N PHE A 35 -11.18 -3.87 -4.17
CA PHE A 35 -10.92 -2.92 -5.24
C PHE A 35 -9.43 -2.69 -5.53
N TYR A 36 -8.51 -3.03 -4.62
CA TYR A 36 -7.08 -2.85 -4.92
C TYR A 36 -6.61 -3.64 -6.15
N MET A 37 -7.29 -4.75 -6.49
CA MET A 37 -7.00 -5.53 -7.70
C MET A 37 -7.36 -4.80 -9.01
N SER A 38 -8.23 -3.78 -8.97
CA SER A 38 -8.56 -2.98 -10.17
C SER A 38 -7.51 -1.90 -10.47
N ILE A 39 -6.60 -1.61 -9.54
CA ILE A 39 -5.57 -0.59 -9.69
C ILE A 39 -4.53 -0.99 -10.76
N SER A 40 -4.01 -0.04 -11.52
CA SER A 40 -2.97 -0.31 -12.52
C SER A 40 -1.66 -0.73 -11.86
N GLU A 41 -0.94 -1.64 -12.51
CA GLU A 41 0.36 -2.15 -12.01
C GLU A 41 1.37 -1.02 -11.78
N CYS A 42 1.49 -0.10 -12.75
CA CYS A 42 2.33 1.10 -12.63
C CYS A 42 2.01 1.94 -11.38
N LYS A 43 0.73 2.06 -11.00
CA LYS A 43 0.36 2.77 -9.77
C LYS A 43 0.72 1.97 -8.52
N ILE A 44 0.55 0.65 -8.54
CA ILE A 44 0.94 -0.22 -7.42
C ILE A 44 2.45 -0.12 -7.19
N GLU A 45 3.26 -0.26 -8.24
CA GLU A 45 4.72 -0.14 -8.14
C GLU A 45 5.16 1.22 -7.60
N ALA A 46 4.56 2.31 -8.10
CA ALA A 46 4.87 3.65 -7.61
C ALA A 46 4.54 3.83 -6.12
N ILE A 47 3.41 3.28 -5.65
CA ILE A 47 3.05 3.35 -4.23
C ILE A 47 4.00 2.48 -3.39
N MET A 48 4.28 1.26 -3.84
CA MET A 48 5.18 0.34 -3.13
C MET A 48 6.60 0.90 -3.03
N ASP A 49 7.15 1.52 -4.08
CA ASP A 49 8.45 2.19 -4.02
C ASP A 49 8.48 3.30 -2.96
N LEU A 50 7.45 4.15 -2.92
CA LEU A 50 7.37 5.21 -1.93
C LEU A 50 7.28 4.67 -0.49
N LEU A 51 6.49 3.62 -0.26
CA LEU A 51 6.26 3.10 1.08
C LEU A 51 7.40 2.19 1.56
N VAL A 52 7.76 1.20 0.75
CA VAL A 52 8.75 0.18 1.11
C VAL A 52 10.16 0.76 0.98
N ASN A 53 10.53 1.26 -0.19
CA ASN A 53 11.92 1.68 -0.43
C ASN A 53 12.23 3.04 0.21
N LYS A 54 11.34 4.03 0.12
CA LYS A 54 11.65 5.39 0.65
C LYS A 54 11.35 5.54 2.13
N LEU A 55 10.21 5.01 2.60
CA LEU A 55 9.83 5.14 4.01
C LEU A 55 10.38 4.00 4.88
N GLY A 56 10.66 2.83 4.29
CA GLY A 56 11.17 1.65 5.00
C GLY A 56 10.06 0.82 5.63
N PHE A 57 8.84 0.84 5.08
CA PHE A 57 7.78 -0.07 5.51
C PHE A 57 8.06 -1.50 5.05
N GLU A 58 7.67 -2.47 5.86
CA GLU A 58 7.62 -3.85 5.41
C GLU A 58 6.49 -4.02 4.40
N ALA A 59 6.73 -4.78 3.34
CA ALA A 59 5.70 -5.02 2.32
C ALA A 59 4.45 -5.70 2.91
N SER A 60 4.62 -6.52 3.95
CA SER A 60 3.53 -7.15 4.70
C SER A 60 2.65 -6.14 5.46
N ASP A 61 3.19 -4.99 5.86
CA ASP A 61 2.39 -3.94 6.50
C ASP A 61 1.46 -3.27 5.51
N VAL A 62 1.91 -3.09 4.25
CA VAL A 62 1.06 -2.58 3.18
C VAL A 62 -0.10 -3.53 2.91
N ALA A 63 0.13 -4.85 2.99
CA ALA A 63 -0.90 -5.87 2.82
C ALA A 63 -2.01 -5.82 3.89
N ARG A 64 -1.69 -5.32 5.10
CA ARG A 64 -2.68 -5.11 6.17
C ARG A 64 -3.61 -3.93 5.88
N TYR A 65 -3.18 -2.98 5.04
CA TYR A 65 -3.92 -1.75 4.72
C TYR A 65 -4.08 -1.53 3.20
N PRO A 66 -4.72 -2.45 2.46
CA PRO A 66 -4.81 -2.42 0.98
C PRO A 66 -5.50 -1.18 0.41
N LEU A 67 -6.27 -0.44 1.22
CA LEU A 67 -6.86 0.85 0.83
C LEU A 67 -5.81 1.86 0.35
N VAL A 68 -4.58 1.80 0.89
CA VAL A 68 -3.49 2.72 0.52
C VAL A 68 -3.18 2.68 -0.97
N LEU A 69 -3.28 1.50 -1.60
CA LEU A 69 -3.05 1.30 -3.03
C LEU A 69 -4.12 1.99 -3.91
N SER A 70 -5.32 2.18 -3.34
CA SER A 70 -6.43 2.85 -4.03
C SER A 70 -6.38 4.37 -3.91
N MET A 71 -5.65 4.91 -2.93
CA MET A 71 -5.53 6.36 -2.73
C MET A 71 -4.85 7.07 -3.91
N SER A 72 -5.07 8.38 -4.03
CA SER A 72 -4.45 9.18 -5.08
C SER A 72 -2.96 9.35 -4.81
N LEU A 73 -2.13 8.99 -5.79
CA LEU A 73 -0.68 9.10 -5.67
C LEU A 73 -0.27 10.55 -5.39
N GLY A 74 -0.67 11.49 -6.25
CA GLY A 74 -0.26 12.89 -6.13
C GLY A 74 -0.96 13.68 -5.01
N LYS A 75 -2.25 13.44 -4.73
CA LYS A 75 -3.00 14.26 -3.75
C LYS A 75 -2.94 13.73 -2.32
N ARG A 76 -2.63 12.44 -2.11
CA ARG A 76 -2.59 11.83 -0.77
C ARG A 76 -1.26 11.18 -0.44
N ILE A 77 -0.77 10.27 -1.29
CA ILE A 77 0.43 9.49 -0.98
C ILE A 77 1.68 10.37 -0.99
N THR A 78 1.89 11.17 -2.03
CA THR A 78 3.08 12.03 -2.14
C THR A 78 3.18 13.05 -0.98
N PRO A 79 2.11 13.81 -0.62
CA PRO A 79 2.16 14.71 0.52
C PRO A 79 2.46 13.99 1.84
N MET A 80 1.85 12.83 2.07
CA MET A 80 2.08 12.01 3.26
C MET A 80 3.55 11.58 3.36
N VAL A 81 4.13 11.04 2.28
CA VAL A 81 5.53 10.60 2.22
C VAL A 81 6.46 11.78 2.50
N SER A 82 6.21 12.95 1.90
CA SER A 82 7.01 14.15 2.14
C SER A 82 7.02 14.58 3.61
N VAL A 83 5.86 14.56 4.28
CA VAL A 83 5.76 14.90 5.71
C VAL A 83 6.55 13.90 6.55
N VAL A 84 6.39 12.59 6.31
CA VAL A 84 7.11 11.55 7.06
C VAL A 84 8.61 11.67 6.86
N LEU A 85 9.09 11.94 5.64
CA LEU A 85 10.51 12.16 5.36
C LEU A 85 11.09 13.37 6.10
N VAL A 86 10.35 14.48 6.16
CA VAL A 86 10.76 15.68 6.92
C VAL A 86 10.78 15.41 8.43
N LEU A 87 9.82 14.64 8.94
CA LEU A 87 9.82 14.26 10.35
C LEU A 87 10.96 13.31 10.69
N LYS A 88 11.25 12.35 9.80
CA LYS A 88 12.37 11.40 9.93
C LYS A 88 13.71 12.11 9.90
N SER A 89 13.89 13.13 9.04
CA SER A 89 15.14 13.90 9.00
C SER A 89 15.38 14.77 10.24
N LYS A 90 14.32 15.01 11.02
CA LYS A 90 14.39 15.72 12.31
C LYS A 90 14.43 14.76 13.52
N ASP A 91 14.48 13.46 13.29
CA ASP A 91 14.41 12.41 14.31
C ASP A 91 13.15 12.49 15.19
N LEU A 92 12.05 13.05 14.63
CA LEU A 92 10.79 13.24 15.35
C LEU A 92 9.84 12.04 15.21
N VAL A 93 10.13 11.11 14.30
CA VAL A 93 9.33 9.90 14.09
C VAL A 93 10.24 8.71 13.86
N ASN A 94 9.88 7.60 14.48
CA ASN A 94 10.39 6.30 14.06
C ASN A 94 9.50 5.83 12.90
N PRO A 95 10.03 5.26 11.80
CA PRO A 95 9.20 4.67 10.74
C PRO A 95 8.11 3.72 11.28
N LEU A 96 8.38 3.02 12.38
CA LEU A 96 7.42 2.16 13.07
C LEU A 96 6.40 2.92 13.93
N SER A 97 6.65 4.17 14.34
CA SER A 97 5.64 4.97 15.05
C SER A 97 4.56 5.53 14.11
N VAL A 98 4.72 5.38 12.78
CA VAL A 98 3.72 5.81 11.79
C VAL A 98 2.53 4.84 11.70
N TYR A 99 2.58 3.67 12.36
CA TYR A 99 1.36 2.91 12.68
C TYR A 99 0.36 3.73 13.53
N PHE A 100 0.74 4.93 13.99
CA PHE A 100 -0.12 5.89 14.69
C PHE A 100 -0.90 6.87 13.79
N ILE A 101 -0.88 6.72 12.46
CA ILE A 101 -1.95 7.33 11.63
C ILE A 101 -2.77 6.27 10.87
N PRO A 102 -3.68 5.57 11.58
CA PRO A 102 -4.92 5.07 11.03
C PRO A 102 -6.13 5.92 11.45
N SER A 103 -5.97 6.96 12.29
CA SER A 103 -7.12 7.71 12.83
C SER A 103 -7.68 8.81 11.90
N PHE A 104 -7.00 9.15 10.79
CA PHE A 104 -7.50 10.13 9.81
C PHE A 104 -7.99 9.51 8.49
N LEU A 105 -8.09 8.18 8.41
CA LEU A 105 -8.51 7.48 7.19
C LEU A 105 -9.72 6.53 7.39
N LEU A 106 -10.47 6.71 8.49
CA LEU A 106 -11.88 6.29 8.61
C LEU A 106 -12.80 7.48 8.34
#